data_AF-A0A7Y2ALY4-F1
#
_entry.id   AF-A0A7Y2ALY4-F1
#
_cell.length_a   1.000
_cell.length_b   1.000
_cell.length_c   1.000
_cell.angle_alpha   90.00
_cell.angle_beta   90.00
_cell.angle_gamma   90.00
#
_symmetry.space_group_name_H-M   'P 1'
#
loop_
_entity.id
_entity.type
_entity.pdbx_description
1 polymer ?
#
loop_
_entity_poly.entity_id
_entity_poly.type
_entity_poly.pdbx_seq_one_letter_code
_entity_poly.pdbx_strand_id
1 'polypeptide(L)'
;MGFTLRAIDDKRAIPALIRAIPKTLIRRGSDMGLSTQDEELLAFGQQHDLKEQDRGNDYGFGRPVREIFGALHKISDQDFDDSQLYSVFLSGTEGQRQRKRDLFERQAARWANWWEAHAENADVPAEFRRVNLPAYEPLPPQRVDLGIDYKTDSGGFNCMLEMIQADDPRTVFFDIDTSRKAGLPKKWQNVPKEDLSVDELARWGRSEGFDMMGTQYDIGDGETCYAIRLLGTRAMQLPANRWKMRADRITLEALIDEGTPIGEYLFHHDGDEIDVRTHAPFFVVTAEETPALLYLGIEVRDDNLKPGIAMRGDHELHPVAFRKGRRYAYRLFSPADDDPNP
;
A
#
# COMPACT_ATOMS: atom_id res chain seq x y z
N MET A 1 16.07 1.73 -19.31
CA MET A 1 17.17 0.94 -18.74
C MET A 1 16.68 -0.43 -18.25
N GLY A 2 15.71 -0.54 -17.33
CA GLY A 2 15.21 -1.84 -16.85
C GLY A 2 14.74 -2.78 -17.96
N PHE A 3 13.87 -2.32 -18.87
CA PHE A 3 13.46 -3.07 -20.07
C PHE A 3 14.66 -3.63 -20.86
N THR A 4 15.62 -2.79 -21.22
CA THR A 4 16.80 -3.18 -22.01
C THR A 4 17.65 -4.22 -21.27
N LEU A 5 17.91 -4.02 -19.98
CA LEU A 5 18.69 -4.97 -19.17
C LEU A 5 17.98 -6.31 -19.02
N ARG A 6 16.65 -6.30 -18.88
CA ARG A 6 15.80 -7.50 -18.89
C ARG A 6 15.91 -8.26 -20.22
N ALA A 7 15.93 -7.54 -21.34
CA ALA A 7 16.03 -8.15 -22.67
C ALA A 7 17.41 -8.75 -22.95
N ILE A 8 18.48 -8.12 -22.44
CA ILE A 8 19.86 -8.63 -22.53
C ILE A 8 20.06 -9.88 -21.66
N ASP A 9 19.35 -9.98 -20.53
CA ASP A 9 19.40 -11.11 -19.58
C ASP A 9 20.79 -11.36 -18.96
N ASP A 10 21.49 -10.27 -18.61
CA ASP A 10 22.85 -10.31 -18.08
C ASP A 10 22.91 -10.09 -16.56
N LYS A 11 23.32 -11.13 -15.82
CA LYS A 11 23.47 -11.11 -14.36
C LYS A 11 24.43 -10.05 -13.83
N ARG A 12 25.37 -9.56 -14.65
CA ARG A 12 26.27 -8.45 -14.28
C ARG A 12 25.49 -7.15 -14.04
N ALA A 13 24.26 -7.04 -14.54
CA ALA A 13 23.40 -5.88 -14.32
C ALA A 13 22.79 -5.81 -12.91
N ILE A 14 22.70 -6.93 -12.17
CA ILE A 14 21.98 -7.00 -10.89
C ILE A 14 22.45 -5.93 -9.89
N PRO A 15 23.75 -5.73 -9.60
CA PRO A 15 24.20 -4.67 -8.69
C PRO A 15 23.72 -3.28 -9.09
N ALA A 16 23.72 -2.96 -10.39
CA ALA A 16 23.29 -1.66 -10.89
C ALA A 16 21.78 -1.47 -10.78
N LEU A 17 21.01 -2.53 -11.04
CA LEU A 17 19.55 -2.55 -10.85
C LEU A 17 19.19 -2.34 -9.37
N ILE A 18 19.87 -3.02 -8.44
CA ILE A 18 19.64 -2.87 -6.99
C ILE A 18 19.92 -1.43 -6.55
N ARG A 19 21.06 -0.84 -6.96
CA ARG A 19 21.38 0.57 -6.68
C ARG A 19 20.40 1.57 -7.30
N ALA A 20 19.61 1.14 -8.30
CA ALA A 20 18.60 1.98 -8.93
C ALA A 20 17.27 1.97 -8.17
N ILE A 21 16.99 0.98 -7.31
CA ILE A 21 15.70 0.84 -6.60
C ILE A 21 15.29 2.16 -5.91
N PRO A 22 16.10 2.79 -5.04
CA PRO A 22 15.68 4.02 -4.35
C PRO A 22 15.37 5.17 -5.31
N LYS A 23 16.06 5.21 -6.46
CA LYS A 23 15.89 6.25 -7.49
C LYS A 23 14.60 6.08 -8.28
N THR A 24 13.91 4.94 -8.15
CA THR A 24 12.62 4.72 -8.80
C THR A 24 11.44 5.33 -8.03
N LEU A 25 11.67 5.80 -6.79
CA LEU A 25 10.68 6.57 -6.03
C LEU A 25 10.56 7.98 -6.63
N ILE A 26 9.61 8.14 -7.53
CA ILE A 26 9.35 9.36 -8.28
C ILE A 26 7.98 9.95 -7.92
N ARG A 27 7.73 11.19 -8.37
CA ARG A 27 6.37 11.77 -8.34
C ARG A 27 5.40 10.91 -9.17
N ARG A 28 4.10 11.15 -9.00
CA ARG A 28 3.06 10.40 -9.71
C ARG A 28 3.32 10.33 -11.21
N GLY A 29 3.18 9.13 -11.75
CA GLY A 29 3.32 8.83 -13.17
C GLY A 29 2.53 7.58 -13.50
N SER A 30 2.33 7.35 -14.79
CA SER A 30 1.64 6.17 -15.33
C SER A 30 2.62 5.28 -16.08
N ASP A 31 2.29 4.01 -16.21
CA ASP A 31 2.96 3.15 -17.20
C ASP A 31 2.65 3.69 -18.61
N MET A 32 3.54 3.43 -19.57
CA MET A 32 3.41 3.89 -20.95
C MET A 32 3.08 2.71 -21.87
N GLY A 33 2.20 2.94 -22.84
CA GLY A 33 2.02 2.06 -23.99
C GLY A 33 2.68 2.68 -25.20
N LEU A 34 3.38 1.88 -25.99
CA LEU A 34 4.02 2.30 -27.23
C LEU A 34 3.43 1.48 -28.37
N SER A 35 3.18 2.13 -29.50
CA SER A 35 2.68 1.49 -30.71
C SER A 35 3.72 1.59 -31.82
N THR A 36 3.83 0.55 -32.64
CA THR A 36 4.73 0.55 -33.80
C THR A 36 4.13 -0.25 -34.95
N GLN A 37 4.50 0.11 -36.18
CA GLN A 37 4.16 -0.64 -37.39
C GLN A 37 5.32 -1.55 -37.85
N ASP A 38 6.48 -1.44 -37.20
CA ASP A 38 7.62 -2.31 -37.45
C ASP A 38 7.39 -3.65 -36.72
N GLU A 39 7.16 -4.71 -37.49
CA GLU A 39 6.84 -6.04 -36.98
C GLU A 39 7.98 -6.65 -36.14
N GLU A 40 9.24 -6.38 -36.49
CA GLU A 40 10.40 -6.91 -35.76
C GLU A 40 10.54 -6.22 -34.40
N LEU A 41 10.41 -4.89 -34.39
CA LEU A 41 10.42 -4.12 -33.15
C LEU A 41 9.21 -4.46 -32.26
N LEU A 42 8.03 -4.67 -32.86
CA LEU A 42 6.84 -5.07 -32.12
C LEU A 42 7.02 -6.44 -31.45
N ALA A 43 7.48 -7.44 -32.21
CA ALA A 43 7.73 -8.78 -31.70
C ALA A 43 8.74 -8.75 -30.55
N PHE A 44 9.84 -8.01 -30.72
CA PHE A 44 10.83 -7.80 -29.66
C PHE A 44 10.23 -7.09 -28.43
N GLY A 45 9.45 -6.03 -28.65
CA GLY A 45 8.78 -5.26 -27.61
C GLY A 45 7.84 -6.11 -26.77
N GLN A 46 7.01 -6.93 -27.43
CA GLN A 46 6.03 -7.81 -26.81
C GLN A 46 6.68 -9.00 -26.10
N GLN A 47 7.74 -9.58 -26.66
CA GLN A 47 8.50 -10.67 -26.03
C GLN A 47 9.06 -10.27 -24.66
N HIS A 48 9.40 -8.98 -24.49
CA HIS A 48 9.99 -8.47 -23.26
C HIS A 48 9.07 -7.55 -22.45
N ASP A 49 7.78 -7.44 -22.78
CA ASP A 49 6.79 -6.74 -21.95
C ASP A 49 6.65 -7.46 -20.58
N LEU A 50 6.36 -6.70 -19.53
CA LEU A 50 6.05 -7.21 -18.19
C LEU A 50 4.62 -7.74 -18.06
N LYS A 51 3.78 -7.57 -19.09
CA LYS A 51 2.39 -8.04 -19.11
C LYS A 51 2.19 -8.96 -20.32
N GLU A 52 1.82 -10.21 -20.05
CA GLU A 52 1.54 -11.26 -21.04
C GLU A 52 0.17 -11.07 -21.73
N GLN A 53 -0.12 -9.88 -22.25
CA GLN A 53 -1.36 -9.61 -22.97
C GLN A 53 -1.06 -9.29 -24.41
N ASP A 54 -1.73 -9.98 -25.33
CA ASP A 54 -1.81 -9.58 -26.73
C ASP A 54 -2.48 -8.20 -26.80
N ARG A 55 -1.75 -7.23 -27.37
CA ARG A 55 -2.20 -5.84 -27.53
C ARG A 55 -2.22 -5.42 -28.99
N GLY A 56 -2.30 -6.37 -29.92
CA GLY A 56 -2.20 -6.07 -31.35
C GLY A 56 -0.86 -5.41 -31.65
N ASN A 57 -0.88 -4.12 -32.00
CA ASN A 57 0.31 -3.37 -32.43
C ASN A 57 0.98 -2.57 -31.31
N ASP A 58 0.63 -2.84 -30.04
CA ASP A 58 1.20 -2.15 -28.89
C ASP A 58 2.08 -3.07 -28.04
N TYR A 59 3.04 -2.47 -27.34
CA TYR A 59 3.80 -3.08 -26.25
C TYR A 59 3.92 -2.10 -25.07
N GLY A 60 4.04 -2.65 -23.87
CA GLY A 60 4.10 -1.89 -22.63
C GLY A 60 5.51 -1.52 -22.21
N PHE A 61 5.63 -0.32 -21.66
CA PHE A 61 6.80 0.13 -20.91
C PHE A 61 6.35 0.56 -19.51
N GLY A 62 6.71 -0.22 -18.50
CA GLY A 62 6.37 0.06 -17.12
C GLY A 62 7.03 1.35 -16.62
N ARG A 63 6.48 1.90 -15.53
CA ARG A 63 7.19 2.91 -14.74
C ARG A 63 8.55 2.39 -14.28
N PRO A 64 9.51 3.28 -13.96
CA PRO A 64 10.86 2.89 -13.53
C PRO A 64 10.88 1.79 -12.46
N VAL A 65 10.01 1.89 -11.44
CA VAL A 65 9.90 0.88 -10.38
C VAL A 65 9.57 -0.51 -10.92
N ARG A 66 8.59 -0.62 -11.81
CA ARG A 66 8.19 -1.90 -12.43
C ARG A 66 9.29 -2.46 -13.32
N GLU A 67 9.95 -1.60 -14.09
CA GLU A 67 11.01 -2.01 -15.00
C GLU A 67 12.27 -2.51 -14.28
N ILE A 68 12.64 -1.86 -13.18
CA ILE A 68 13.78 -2.30 -12.36
C ILE A 68 13.46 -3.63 -11.67
N PHE A 69 12.32 -3.76 -11.00
CA PHE A 69 11.96 -5.01 -10.33
C PHE A 69 11.70 -6.15 -11.31
N GLY A 70 11.01 -5.90 -12.42
CA GLY A 70 10.80 -6.91 -13.45
C GLY A 70 12.10 -7.38 -14.11
N ALA A 71 13.10 -6.50 -14.27
CA ALA A 71 14.44 -6.92 -14.68
C ALA A 71 15.14 -7.77 -13.61
N LEU A 72 15.07 -7.36 -12.34
CA LEU A 72 15.63 -8.15 -11.24
C LEU A 72 15.00 -9.54 -11.19
N HIS A 73 13.67 -9.64 -11.19
CA HIS A 73 12.95 -10.92 -11.18
C HIS A 73 13.37 -11.82 -12.33
N LYS A 74 13.41 -11.29 -13.56
CA LYS A 74 13.78 -12.06 -14.75
C LYS A 74 15.22 -12.58 -14.70
N ILE A 75 16.18 -11.72 -14.35
CA ILE A 75 17.62 -12.03 -14.43
C ILE A 75 18.07 -12.91 -13.25
N SER A 76 17.40 -12.76 -12.10
CA SER A 76 17.79 -13.43 -10.85
C SER A 76 16.95 -14.65 -10.49
N ASP A 77 15.76 -14.80 -11.09
CA ASP A 77 14.73 -15.78 -10.69
C ASP A 77 14.30 -15.66 -9.21
N GLN A 78 14.53 -14.49 -8.60
CA GLN A 78 14.14 -14.18 -7.23
C GLN A 78 12.95 -13.21 -7.22
N ASP A 79 12.04 -13.39 -6.26
CA ASP A 79 10.90 -12.48 -6.06
C ASP A 79 10.67 -12.24 -4.56
N PHE A 80 10.68 -10.97 -4.16
CA PHE A 80 10.45 -10.52 -2.78
C PHE A 80 9.09 -9.87 -2.56
N ASP A 81 8.14 -10.10 -3.48
CA ASP A 81 6.83 -9.45 -3.52
C ASP A 81 6.95 -7.93 -3.61
N ASP A 82 7.82 -7.47 -4.51
CA ASP A 82 8.09 -6.04 -4.74
C ASP A 82 6.89 -5.29 -5.35
N SER A 83 5.84 -6.02 -5.73
CA SER A 83 4.62 -5.51 -6.36
C SER A 83 3.92 -4.45 -5.49
N GLN A 84 4.06 -4.55 -4.16
CA GLN A 84 3.55 -3.59 -3.19
C GLN A 84 4.11 -2.16 -3.37
N LEU A 85 5.29 -2.01 -3.99
CA LEU A 85 5.93 -0.72 -4.22
C LEU A 85 5.44 -0.03 -5.49
N TYR A 86 4.73 -0.74 -6.37
CA TYR A 86 4.34 -0.21 -7.67
C TYR A 86 3.34 0.95 -7.56
N SER A 87 2.59 1.08 -6.47
CA SER A 87 1.66 2.20 -6.26
C SER A 87 2.18 3.28 -5.31
N VAL A 88 3.43 3.18 -4.86
CA VAL A 88 4.04 4.17 -3.95
C VAL A 88 4.70 5.27 -4.78
N PHE A 89 4.40 6.53 -4.44
CA PHE A 89 4.91 7.71 -5.12
C PHE A 89 5.43 8.75 -4.13
N LEU A 90 6.46 9.49 -4.53
CA LEU A 90 7.02 10.60 -3.77
C LEU A 90 6.02 11.77 -3.68
N SER A 91 5.15 11.72 -2.67
CA SER A 91 4.09 12.69 -2.40
C SER A 91 3.76 12.71 -0.90
N GLY A 92 2.94 13.67 -0.46
CA GLY A 92 2.58 13.84 0.96
C GLY A 92 3.53 14.80 1.68
N THR A 93 3.43 14.85 3.01
CA THR A 93 4.29 15.67 3.88
C THR A 93 5.75 15.22 3.84
N GLU A 94 6.68 16.00 4.42
CA GLU A 94 8.09 15.56 4.46
C GLU A 94 8.26 14.25 5.23
N GLY A 95 7.55 14.07 6.35
CA GLY A 95 7.54 12.80 7.09
C GLY A 95 7.11 11.62 6.20
N GLN A 96 6.03 11.77 5.43
CA GLN A 96 5.56 10.72 4.52
C GLN A 96 6.53 10.47 3.36
N ARG A 97 7.12 11.53 2.78
CA ARG A 97 8.14 11.38 1.74
C ARG A 97 9.35 10.63 2.29
N GLN A 98 9.75 10.90 3.52
CA GLN A 98 10.82 10.19 4.18
C GLN A 98 10.46 8.71 4.39
N ARG A 99 9.26 8.38 4.89
CA ARG A 99 8.80 6.99 5.02
C ARG A 99 8.80 6.20 3.73
N LYS A 100 8.48 6.86 2.61
CA LYS A 100 8.53 6.22 1.30
C LYS A 100 9.97 5.99 0.84
N ARG A 101 10.90 6.90 1.12
CA ARG A 101 12.34 6.69 0.87
C ARG A 101 12.85 5.51 1.69
N ASP A 102 12.55 5.53 2.99
CA ASP A 102 12.86 4.48 3.96
C ASP A 102 12.42 3.09 3.46
N LEU A 103 11.18 3.00 2.94
CA LEU A 103 10.62 1.77 2.37
C LEU A 103 11.42 1.27 1.15
N PHE A 104 11.80 2.16 0.23
CA PHE A 104 12.56 1.78 -0.97
C PHE A 104 14.02 1.43 -0.65
N GLU A 105 14.65 2.13 0.29
CA GLU A 105 16.00 1.82 0.77
C GLU A 105 16.04 0.46 1.48
N ARG A 106 15.05 0.16 2.33
CA ARG A 106 14.90 -1.17 2.96
C ARG A 106 14.77 -2.27 1.92
N GLN A 107 13.98 -2.06 0.86
CA GLN A 107 13.84 -3.05 -0.21
C GLN A 107 15.15 -3.22 -1.00
N ALA A 108 15.85 -2.12 -1.28
CA ALA A 108 17.17 -2.17 -1.92
C ALA A 108 18.20 -2.95 -1.07
N ALA A 109 18.21 -2.72 0.24
CA ALA A 109 19.07 -3.44 1.17
C ALA A 109 18.73 -4.94 1.22
N ARG A 110 17.45 -5.31 1.20
CA ARG A 110 17.01 -6.72 1.12
C ARG A 110 17.55 -7.41 -0.13
N TRP A 111 17.41 -6.76 -1.28
CA TRP A 111 17.96 -7.24 -2.55
C TRP A 111 19.49 -7.33 -2.52
N ALA A 112 20.17 -6.33 -1.96
CA ALA A 112 21.63 -6.31 -1.85
C ALA A 112 22.14 -7.46 -0.99
N ASN A 113 21.56 -7.67 0.19
CA ASN A 113 21.91 -8.76 1.09
C ASN A 113 21.73 -10.13 0.41
N TRP A 114 20.63 -10.31 -0.32
CA TRP A 114 20.42 -11.53 -1.08
C TRP A 114 21.47 -11.71 -2.18
N TRP A 115 21.72 -10.69 -3.00
CA TRP A 115 22.69 -10.80 -4.09
C TRP A 115 24.09 -11.12 -3.56
N GLU A 116 24.57 -10.38 -2.56
CA GLU A 116 25.90 -10.59 -2.00
C GLU A 116 26.06 -11.98 -1.35
N ALA A 117 24.98 -12.59 -0.89
CA ALA A 117 24.98 -13.97 -0.38
C ALA A 117 24.95 -15.05 -1.47
N HIS A 118 24.53 -14.73 -2.71
CA HIS A 118 24.32 -15.71 -3.78
C HIS A 118 25.22 -15.48 -5.01
N ALA A 119 25.86 -14.32 -5.13
CA ALA A 119 26.61 -13.91 -6.31
C ALA A 119 27.86 -14.76 -6.58
N GLU A 120 28.37 -15.49 -5.59
CA GLU A 120 29.47 -16.46 -5.80
C GLU A 120 29.04 -17.62 -6.70
N ASN A 121 27.76 -17.98 -6.66
CA ASN A 121 27.16 -19.04 -7.50
C ASN A 121 26.65 -18.48 -8.84
N ALA A 122 26.62 -17.16 -9.00
CA ALA A 122 26.37 -16.54 -10.29
C ALA A 122 27.68 -16.52 -11.08
N ASP A 123 27.66 -16.98 -12.33
CA ASP A 123 28.80 -16.91 -13.25
C ASP A 123 29.06 -15.45 -13.68
N VAL A 124 29.52 -14.64 -12.72
CA VAL A 124 29.81 -13.21 -12.87
C VAL A 124 31.20 -12.89 -12.31
N PRO A 125 31.92 -11.92 -12.91
CA PRO A 125 33.18 -11.44 -12.37
C PRO A 125 33.06 -10.89 -10.95
N ALA A 126 34.15 -10.97 -10.18
CA ALA A 126 34.17 -10.66 -8.76
C ALA A 126 33.71 -9.22 -8.44
N GLU A 127 34.02 -8.27 -9.32
CA GLU A 127 33.63 -6.87 -9.17
C GLU A 127 32.11 -6.63 -9.24
N PHE A 128 31.35 -7.56 -9.81
CA PHE A 128 29.88 -7.52 -9.85
C PHE A 128 29.23 -8.27 -8.68
N ARG A 129 30.00 -8.90 -7.79
CA ARG A 129 29.42 -9.63 -6.64
C ARG A 129 29.01 -8.72 -5.50
N ARG A 130 29.51 -7.48 -5.46
CA ARG A 130 29.17 -6.48 -4.45
C ARG A 130 28.22 -5.43 -5.00
N VAL A 131 27.18 -5.10 -4.24
CA VAL A 131 26.26 -4.01 -4.60
C VAL A 131 26.83 -2.66 -4.19
N ASN A 132 27.56 -2.61 -3.06
CA ASN A 132 28.06 -1.37 -2.47
C ASN A 132 26.94 -0.35 -2.24
N LEU A 133 25.80 -0.82 -1.74
CA LEU A 133 24.72 0.06 -1.31
C LEU A 133 25.16 0.79 -0.04
N PRO A 134 24.93 2.11 0.09
CA PRO A 134 25.15 2.81 1.36
C PRO A 134 24.37 2.14 2.50
N ALA A 135 24.93 2.18 3.71
CA ALA A 135 24.19 1.73 4.88
C ALA A 135 22.94 2.59 5.06
N TYR A 136 21.79 1.94 5.17
CA TYR A 136 20.52 2.61 5.42
C TYR A 136 20.23 2.60 6.92
N GLU A 137 20.02 3.79 7.48
CA GLU A 137 19.61 3.98 8.87
C GLU A 137 18.22 4.65 8.88
N PRO A 138 17.18 3.95 9.35
CA PRO A 138 15.84 4.54 9.41
C PRO A 138 15.80 5.70 10.40
N LEU A 139 15.17 6.80 10.00
CA LEU A 139 14.92 7.90 10.93
C LEU A 139 13.79 7.54 11.88
N PRO A 140 13.91 7.90 13.18
CA PRO A 140 12.83 7.67 14.13
C PRO A 140 11.59 8.49 13.72
N PRO A 141 10.37 8.01 14.05
CA PRO A 141 9.15 8.81 13.92
C PRO A 141 9.27 10.16 14.60
N GLN A 142 8.92 11.22 13.88
CA GLN A 142 8.70 12.52 14.46
C GLN A 142 7.33 12.51 15.10
N ARG A 143 7.26 12.75 16.41
CA ARG A 143 5.98 12.84 17.11
C ARG A 143 5.11 13.92 16.50
N VAL A 144 3.83 13.62 16.40
CA VAL A 144 2.84 14.61 15.97
C VAL A 144 2.69 15.69 17.05
N ASP A 145 2.64 16.95 16.62
CA ASP A 145 2.36 18.07 17.51
C ASP A 145 0.84 18.26 17.59
N LEU A 146 0.25 18.15 18.78
CA LEU A 146 -1.21 18.18 18.89
C LEU A 146 -1.79 19.60 18.96
N GLY A 147 -0.95 20.60 19.29
CA GLY A 147 -1.37 21.96 19.61
C GLY A 147 -1.27 22.96 18.46
N ILE A 148 -0.76 22.54 17.29
CA ILE A 148 -0.70 23.40 16.09
C ILE A 148 -1.93 23.21 15.21
N ASP A 149 -2.19 24.18 14.34
CA ASP A 149 -3.24 24.07 13.34
C ASP A 149 -2.84 23.10 12.23
N TYR A 150 -3.74 22.17 11.93
CA TYR A 150 -3.69 21.28 10.78
C TYR A 150 -4.79 21.57 9.78
N LYS A 151 -4.56 21.15 8.54
CA LYS A 151 -5.57 21.05 7.48
C LYS A 151 -5.63 19.63 6.92
N THR A 152 -6.78 19.23 6.42
CA THR A 152 -6.91 18.00 5.62
C THR A 152 -6.39 18.26 4.22
N ASP A 153 -5.42 17.46 3.78
CA ASP A 153 -4.78 17.61 2.46
C ASP A 153 -5.16 16.44 1.54
N SER A 154 -4.19 15.55 1.29
CA SER A 154 -4.36 14.38 0.44
C SER A 154 -5.12 13.25 1.12
N GLY A 155 -5.52 12.24 0.36
CA GLY A 155 -6.27 11.11 0.90
C GLY A 155 -6.65 10.09 -0.17
N GLY A 156 -7.38 9.06 0.26
CA GLY A 156 -7.94 8.03 -0.60
C GLY A 156 -9.45 7.93 -0.43
N PHE A 157 -10.15 7.77 -1.54
CA PHE A 157 -11.59 7.47 -1.58
C PHE A 157 -11.79 6.18 -2.37
N ASN A 158 -12.99 5.61 -2.26
CA ASN A 158 -13.39 4.34 -2.82
C ASN A 158 -12.42 3.21 -2.44
N CYS A 159 -11.85 3.28 -1.23
CA CYS A 159 -10.91 2.27 -0.76
C CYS A 159 -11.66 1.09 -0.14
N MET A 160 -10.99 -0.06 -0.12
CA MET A 160 -11.53 -1.29 0.44
C MET A 160 -10.38 -2.17 0.91
N LEU A 161 -10.54 -2.79 2.08
CA LEU A 161 -9.69 -3.89 2.51
C LEU A 161 -10.47 -5.19 2.36
N GLU A 162 -9.85 -6.15 1.67
CA GLU A 162 -10.33 -7.51 1.53
C GLU A 162 -10.00 -8.32 2.77
N MET A 163 -10.75 -9.38 2.98
CA MET A 163 -10.58 -10.24 4.15
C MET A 163 -9.46 -11.24 3.89
N ILE A 164 -8.67 -11.58 4.91
CA ILE A 164 -7.70 -12.69 4.82
C ILE A 164 -8.37 -14.01 4.39
N GLN A 165 -9.68 -14.17 4.65
CA GLN A 165 -10.47 -15.35 4.27
C GLN A 165 -11.08 -15.27 2.86
N ALA A 166 -10.81 -14.24 2.05
CA ALA A 166 -11.34 -14.19 0.69
C ALA A 166 -10.64 -15.20 -0.25
N ASP A 167 -11.28 -15.57 -1.36
CA ASP A 167 -10.65 -16.35 -2.43
C ASP A 167 -9.76 -15.40 -3.26
N ASP A 168 -8.43 -15.47 -3.12
CA ASP A 168 -7.45 -14.55 -3.75
C ASP A 168 -7.54 -13.06 -3.27
N PRO A 169 -7.27 -12.78 -1.98
CA PRO A 169 -7.28 -11.41 -1.48
C PRO A 169 -6.04 -10.63 -1.94
N ARG A 170 -6.25 -9.47 -2.56
CA ARG A 170 -5.17 -8.64 -3.13
C ARG A 170 -4.82 -7.42 -2.31
N THR A 171 -5.77 -6.88 -1.57
CA THR A 171 -5.60 -5.71 -0.71
C THR A 171 -6.08 -6.02 0.70
N VAL A 172 -5.31 -6.83 1.42
CA VAL A 172 -5.56 -7.17 2.83
C VAL A 172 -5.01 -6.08 3.73
N PHE A 173 -3.78 -5.65 3.47
CA PHE A 173 -3.04 -4.70 4.30
C PHE A 173 -2.95 -3.34 3.63
N PHE A 174 -2.99 -2.30 4.45
CA PHE A 174 -2.78 -0.93 4.01
C PHE A 174 -1.95 -0.13 5.00
N ASP A 175 -1.04 0.64 4.45
CA ASP A 175 -0.10 1.53 5.13
C ASP A 175 -0.52 2.95 4.72
N ILE A 176 -1.04 3.70 5.69
CA ILE A 176 -1.56 5.07 5.53
C ILE A 176 -0.41 6.03 5.23
N ASP A 177 0.75 5.83 5.84
CA ASP A 177 1.95 6.65 5.68
C ASP A 177 2.46 6.67 4.23
N THR A 178 2.50 5.49 3.59
CA THR A 178 3.09 5.33 2.26
C THR A 178 2.05 5.10 1.16
N SER A 179 0.79 4.86 1.53
CA SER A 179 -0.28 4.37 0.66
C SER A 179 0.01 3.00 0.03
N ARG A 180 0.94 2.23 0.61
CA ARG A 180 1.29 0.87 0.19
C ARG A 180 0.14 -0.08 0.50
N LYS A 181 -0.06 -1.04 -0.40
CA LYS A 181 -1.07 -2.10 -0.31
C LYS A 181 -0.39 -3.44 -0.47
N ALA A 182 -0.88 -4.45 0.25
CA ALA A 182 -0.43 -5.82 0.07
C ALA A 182 -1.58 -6.82 0.26
N GLY A 183 -1.47 -7.96 -0.41
CA GLY A 183 -2.29 -9.14 -0.16
C GLY A 183 -1.70 -9.99 0.96
N LEU A 184 -2.05 -11.29 0.97
CA LEU A 184 -1.38 -12.26 1.84
C LEU A 184 0.05 -12.54 1.34
N PRO A 185 1.06 -12.55 2.22
CA PRO A 185 2.40 -12.98 1.87
C PRO A 185 2.44 -14.43 1.38
N LYS A 186 3.35 -14.73 0.44
CA LYS A 186 3.48 -16.05 -0.21
C LYS A 186 3.42 -17.24 0.74
N LYS A 187 4.05 -17.14 1.93
CA LYS A 187 4.07 -18.22 2.93
C LYS A 187 2.70 -18.57 3.51
N TRP A 188 1.70 -17.69 3.41
CA TRP A 188 0.33 -17.90 3.88
C TRP A 188 -0.70 -18.04 2.76
N GLN A 189 -0.33 -17.84 1.49
CA GLN A 189 -1.27 -17.92 0.37
C GLN A 189 -1.87 -19.33 0.18
N ASN A 190 -1.13 -20.37 0.57
CA ASN A 190 -1.55 -21.78 0.43
C ASN A 190 -1.97 -22.42 1.76
N VAL A 191 -2.05 -21.64 2.83
CA VAL A 191 -2.51 -22.15 4.13
C VAL A 191 -4.05 -22.14 4.12
N PRO A 192 -4.72 -23.24 4.53
CA PRO A 192 -6.18 -23.24 4.67
C PRO A 192 -6.66 -22.07 5.52
N LYS A 193 -7.77 -21.45 5.15
CA LYS A 193 -8.21 -20.17 5.73
C LYS A 193 -8.57 -20.29 7.21
N GLU A 194 -9.10 -21.45 7.59
CA GLU A 194 -9.40 -21.86 8.95
C GLU A 194 -8.15 -22.00 9.84
N ASP A 195 -6.99 -22.23 9.23
CA ASP A 195 -5.70 -22.38 9.93
C ASP A 195 -4.91 -21.06 9.99
N LEU A 196 -5.37 -20.01 9.31
CA LEU A 196 -4.73 -18.69 9.34
C LEU A 196 -4.91 -18.02 10.71
N SER A 197 -3.81 -17.84 11.44
CA SER A 197 -3.82 -17.06 12.67
C SER A 197 -3.92 -15.56 12.35
N VAL A 198 -5.07 -14.96 12.67
CA VAL A 198 -5.31 -13.51 12.55
C VAL A 198 -4.26 -12.70 13.31
N ASP A 199 -3.88 -13.15 14.51
CA ASP A 199 -2.90 -12.45 15.35
C ASP A 199 -1.47 -12.59 14.85
N GLU A 200 -1.10 -13.71 14.22
CA GLU A 200 0.20 -13.84 13.56
C GLU A 200 0.29 -12.91 12.35
N LEU A 201 -0.75 -12.86 11.53
CA LEU A 201 -0.83 -11.94 10.38
C LEU A 201 -0.82 -10.48 10.81
N ALA A 202 -1.53 -10.12 11.88
CA ALA A 202 -1.52 -8.76 12.43
C ALA A 202 -0.13 -8.36 12.95
N ARG A 203 0.55 -9.26 13.68
CA ARG A 203 1.93 -9.04 14.15
C ARG A 203 2.90 -8.86 12.98
N TRP A 204 2.78 -9.68 11.94
CA TRP A 204 3.57 -9.54 10.73
C TRP A 204 3.29 -8.21 10.03
N GLY A 205 2.03 -7.87 9.80
CA GLY A 205 1.62 -6.63 9.16
C GLY A 205 2.20 -5.41 9.88
N ARG A 206 2.09 -5.40 11.21
CA ARG A 206 2.71 -4.36 12.05
C ARG A 206 4.23 -4.31 11.90
N SER A 207 4.91 -5.46 11.89
CA SER A 207 6.38 -5.51 11.74
C SER A 207 6.87 -5.03 10.37
N GLU A 208 6.02 -5.14 9.34
CA GLU A 208 6.31 -4.64 8.01
C GLU A 208 5.99 -3.14 7.84
N GLY A 209 5.31 -2.52 8.81
CA GLY A 209 4.87 -1.12 8.80
C GLY A 209 3.53 -0.91 8.10
N PHE A 210 2.58 -1.84 8.22
CA PHE A 210 1.19 -1.61 7.83
C PHE A 210 0.37 -1.13 9.02
N ASP A 211 -0.62 -0.28 8.76
CA ASP A 211 -1.50 0.34 9.77
C ASP A 211 -2.84 -0.37 9.89
N MET A 212 -3.27 -1.04 8.83
CA MET A 212 -4.59 -1.65 8.75
C MET A 212 -4.55 -3.01 8.09
N MET A 213 -5.46 -3.88 8.52
CA MET A 213 -5.69 -5.21 7.98
C MET A 213 -7.19 -5.49 7.87
N GLY A 214 -7.66 -5.96 6.70
CA GLY A 214 -9.02 -6.49 6.55
C GLY A 214 -9.14 -7.89 7.16
N THR A 215 -10.12 -8.10 8.05
CA THR A 215 -10.38 -9.43 8.66
C THR A 215 -11.84 -9.65 8.98
N GLN A 216 -12.29 -10.90 8.88
CA GLN A 216 -13.60 -11.28 9.39
C GLN A 216 -13.61 -11.19 10.92
N TYR A 217 -14.72 -10.72 11.48
CA TYR A 217 -14.93 -10.60 12.92
C TYR A 217 -16.20 -11.36 13.31
N ASP A 218 -16.13 -12.16 14.37
CA ASP A 218 -17.26 -12.89 14.94
C ASP A 218 -18.05 -11.96 15.85
N ILE A 219 -19.32 -11.74 15.52
CA ILE A 219 -20.21 -10.84 16.28
C ILE A 219 -21.13 -11.61 17.24
N GLY A 220 -20.96 -12.93 17.36
CA GLY A 220 -21.79 -13.83 18.17
C GLY A 220 -22.82 -14.59 17.33
N ASP A 221 -23.40 -15.64 17.93
CA ASP A 221 -24.45 -16.49 17.35
C ASP A 221 -24.11 -17.11 15.96
N GLY A 222 -22.82 -17.23 15.65
CA GLY A 222 -22.32 -17.73 14.37
C GLY A 222 -22.41 -16.70 13.23
N GLU A 223 -22.80 -15.46 13.51
CA GLU A 223 -22.76 -14.37 12.55
C GLU A 223 -21.36 -13.74 12.52
N THR A 224 -20.96 -13.30 11.33
CA THR A 224 -19.67 -12.63 11.13
C THR A 224 -19.82 -11.41 10.26
N CYS A 225 -18.97 -10.41 10.45
CA CYS A 225 -18.91 -9.19 9.65
C CYS A 225 -17.52 -8.96 9.06
N TYR A 226 -17.46 -8.08 8.05
CA TYR A 226 -16.18 -7.61 7.50
C TYR A 226 -15.70 -6.38 8.26
N ALA A 227 -14.52 -6.49 8.88
CA ALA A 227 -13.94 -5.48 9.73
C ALA A 227 -12.56 -5.02 9.24
N ILE A 228 -12.14 -3.85 9.71
CA ILE A 228 -10.75 -3.37 9.59
C ILE A 228 -10.14 -3.40 10.99
N ARG A 229 -9.03 -4.12 11.14
CA ARG A 229 -8.20 -4.14 12.34
C ARG A 229 -7.06 -3.14 12.17
N LEU A 230 -6.88 -2.29 13.16
CA LEU A 230 -5.78 -1.35 13.32
C LEU A 230 -4.53 -2.07 13.83
N LEU A 231 -3.38 -1.72 13.29
CA LEU A 231 -2.08 -2.35 13.56
C LEU A 231 -1.16 -1.34 14.25
N GLY A 232 -1.28 -1.22 15.58
CA GLY A 232 -0.48 -0.26 16.35
C GLY A 232 -0.88 1.21 16.16
N THR A 233 -2.02 1.46 15.51
CA THR A 233 -2.61 2.78 15.32
C THR A 233 -3.50 3.15 16.51
N ARG A 234 -3.42 4.41 16.96
CA ARG A 234 -4.34 4.97 17.96
C ARG A 234 -5.57 5.52 17.24
N ALA A 235 -6.77 5.23 17.72
CA ALA A 235 -8.00 5.67 17.08
C ALA A 235 -9.05 6.19 18.07
N MET A 236 -9.77 7.21 17.63
CA MET A 236 -10.87 7.84 18.36
C MET A 236 -12.04 7.98 17.39
N GLN A 237 -13.21 7.47 17.77
CA GLN A 237 -14.43 7.70 17.01
C GLN A 237 -14.87 9.14 17.20
N LEU A 238 -15.11 9.83 16.09
CA LEU A 238 -15.61 11.20 16.09
C LEU A 238 -17.14 11.22 15.98
N PRO A 239 -17.80 12.34 16.34
CA PRO A 239 -19.23 12.51 16.13
C PRO A 239 -19.63 12.35 14.66
N ALA A 240 -20.81 11.80 14.40
CA ALA A 240 -21.26 11.46 13.04
C ALA A 240 -21.29 12.67 12.07
N ASN A 241 -21.48 13.89 12.58
CA ASN A 241 -21.45 15.11 11.77
C ASN A 241 -20.06 15.39 11.14
N ARG A 242 -18.98 14.74 11.61
CA ARG A 242 -17.64 14.79 11.01
C ARG A 242 -17.51 13.93 9.75
N TRP A 243 -18.54 13.17 9.34
CA TRP A 243 -18.49 12.33 8.15
C TRP A 243 -18.06 13.11 6.90
N LYS A 244 -16.88 12.75 6.37
CA LYS A 244 -16.23 13.35 5.20
C LYS A 244 -16.05 14.87 5.23
N MET A 245 -16.10 15.48 6.41
CA MET A 245 -15.78 16.89 6.56
C MET A 245 -14.31 17.15 6.22
N ARG A 246 -14.08 18.27 5.54
CA ARG A 246 -12.73 18.83 5.41
C ARG A 246 -12.50 19.78 6.58
N ALA A 247 -11.26 19.83 7.06
CA ALA A 247 -10.83 20.81 8.03
C ALA A 247 -9.76 21.68 7.38
N ASP A 248 -9.97 22.99 7.34
CA ASP A 248 -8.96 23.94 6.84
C ASP A 248 -8.04 24.42 7.97
N ARG A 249 -8.55 24.44 9.20
CA ARG A 249 -7.81 24.69 10.44
C ARG A 249 -8.45 23.93 11.60
N ILE A 250 -7.69 23.03 12.20
CA ILE A 250 -8.08 22.28 13.40
C ILE A 250 -6.82 21.83 14.15
N THR A 251 -6.83 21.92 15.47
CA THR A 251 -5.81 21.27 16.32
C THR A 251 -6.18 19.80 16.51
N LEU A 252 -5.18 18.92 16.55
CA LEU A 252 -5.46 17.50 16.80
C LEU A 252 -5.93 17.24 18.24
N GLU A 253 -5.53 18.09 19.20
CA GLU A 253 -6.10 18.14 20.56
C GLU A 253 -7.63 18.22 20.54
N ALA A 254 -8.20 19.16 19.77
CA ALA A 254 -9.66 19.28 19.64
C ALA A 254 -10.33 18.01 19.10
N LEU A 255 -9.69 17.27 18.19
CA LEU A 255 -10.22 15.99 17.69
C LEU A 255 -10.15 14.88 18.74
N ILE A 256 -9.13 14.91 19.59
CA ILE A 256 -9.01 13.98 20.72
C ILE A 256 -10.09 14.28 21.77
N ASP A 257 -10.30 15.55 22.10
CA ASP A 257 -11.30 16.00 23.09
C ASP A 257 -12.74 15.71 22.63
N GLU A 258 -13.01 15.81 21.32
CA GLU A 258 -14.31 15.47 20.73
C GLU A 258 -14.56 13.96 20.58
N GLY A 259 -13.48 13.17 20.57
CA GLY A 259 -13.51 11.77 20.18
C GLY A 259 -13.60 10.79 21.35
N THR A 260 -14.17 9.62 21.10
CA THR A 260 -14.17 8.49 22.05
C THR A 260 -13.08 7.49 21.65
N PRO A 261 -12.10 7.17 22.51
CA PRO A 261 -11.10 6.14 22.21
C PRO A 261 -11.75 4.79 21.89
N ILE A 262 -11.23 4.10 20.88
CA ILE A 262 -11.70 2.77 20.49
C ILE A 262 -10.56 1.75 20.57
N GLY A 263 -10.93 0.47 20.50
CA GLY A 263 -9.99 -0.65 20.47
C GLY A 263 -9.33 -0.85 19.10
N GLU A 264 -8.90 -2.09 18.84
CA GLU A 264 -8.19 -2.44 17.61
C GLU A 264 -9.10 -2.58 16.38
N TYR A 265 -10.42 -2.66 16.55
CA TYR A 265 -11.35 -2.85 15.44
C TYR A 265 -12.15 -1.58 15.18
N LEU A 266 -12.21 -1.19 13.91
CA LEU A 266 -13.03 -0.07 13.48
C LEU A 266 -14.49 -0.52 13.36
N PHE A 267 -15.33 -0.09 14.30
CA PHE A 267 -16.78 -0.22 14.28
C PHE A 267 -17.44 1.08 14.74
N HIS A 268 -18.72 1.29 14.42
CA HIS A 268 -19.47 2.36 15.04
C HIS A 268 -19.82 1.96 16.48
N HIS A 269 -19.40 2.78 17.44
CA HIS A 269 -19.73 2.64 18.85
C HIS A 269 -20.80 3.66 19.23
N ASP A 270 -21.89 3.18 19.84
CA ASP A 270 -22.90 4.02 20.50
C ASP A 270 -22.95 3.65 21.98
N GLY A 271 -22.11 4.33 22.77
CA GLY A 271 -21.81 3.90 24.14
C GLY A 271 -21.11 2.55 24.18
N ASP A 272 -21.70 1.58 24.89
CA ASP A 272 -21.19 0.21 24.99
C ASP A 272 -21.69 -0.70 23.84
N GLU A 273 -22.62 -0.22 23.02
CA GLU A 273 -23.15 -0.97 21.87
C GLU A 273 -22.26 -0.78 20.64
N ILE A 274 -22.06 -1.87 19.90
CA ILE A 274 -21.28 -1.89 18.66
C ILE A 274 -22.22 -2.14 17.49
N ASP A 275 -22.35 -1.16 16.59
CA ASP A 275 -22.98 -1.33 15.30
C ASP A 275 -21.92 -1.58 14.23
N VAL A 276 -21.82 -2.85 13.81
CA VAL A 276 -20.85 -3.28 12.79
C VAL A 276 -21.25 -2.88 11.37
N ARG A 277 -22.50 -2.45 11.14
CA ARG A 277 -23.03 -2.14 9.80
C ARG A 277 -23.09 -0.64 9.51
N THR A 278 -23.10 0.18 10.54
CA THR A 278 -23.11 1.64 10.42
C THR A 278 -21.72 2.20 10.08
N HIS A 279 -21.72 3.31 9.36
CA HIS A 279 -20.51 4.05 9.00
C HIS A 279 -20.11 5.00 10.12
N ALA A 280 -18.81 5.29 10.25
CA ALA A 280 -18.33 6.19 11.30
C ALA A 280 -17.05 6.94 10.88
N PRO A 281 -16.88 8.21 11.27
CA PRO A 281 -15.62 8.92 11.17
C PRO A 281 -14.72 8.62 12.38
N PHE A 282 -13.43 8.50 12.14
CA PHE A 282 -12.40 8.31 13.15
C PHE A 282 -11.27 9.30 12.93
N PHE A 283 -10.74 9.84 14.02
CA PHE A 283 -9.39 10.37 14.02
C PHE A 283 -8.44 9.21 14.32
N VAL A 284 -7.31 9.15 13.61
CA VAL A 284 -6.29 8.13 13.83
C VAL A 284 -4.89 8.74 13.81
N VAL A 285 -3.97 8.15 14.57
CA VAL A 285 -2.53 8.43 14.50
C VAL A 285 -1.78 7.10 14.36
N THR A 286 -1.04 6.94 13.26
CA THR A 286 -0.27 5.71 12.96
C THR A 286 0.88 5.50 13.93
N ALA A 287 1.52 4.32 13.89
CA ALA A 287 2.69 4.03 14.71
C ALA A 287 3.90 4.92 14.33
N GLU A 288 3.92 5.39 13.07
CA GLU A 288 4.87 6.31 12.48
C GLU A 288 4.52 7.79 12.75
N GLU A 289 3.48 8.03 13.57
CA GLU A 289 3.01 9.34 14.01
C GLU A 289 2.40 10.19 12.88
N THR A 290 1.78 9.56 11.88
CA THR A 290 0.99 10.27 10.87
C THR A 290 -0.46 10.42 11.32
N PRO A 291 -0.96 11.66 11.52
CA PRO A 291 -2.36 11.92 11.80
C PRO A 291 -3.24 11.82 10.53
N ALA A 292 -4.40 11.19 10.66
CA ALA A 292 -5.39 11.09 9.59
C ALA A 292 -6.83 11.08 10.10
N LEU A 293 -7.77 11.51 9.26
CA LEU A 293 -9.19 11.16 9.37
C LEU A 293 -9.43 9.89 8.57
N LEU A 294 -10.11 8.93 9.18
CA LEU A 294 -10.55 7.71 8.54
C LEU A 294 -12.08 7.64 8.56
N TYR A 295 -12.67 7.27 7.43
CA TYR A 295 -14.12 7.13 7.29
C TYR A 295 -14.44 5.68 7.01
N LEU A 296 -14.91 4.96 8.01
CA LEU A 296 -15.32 3.57 7.88
C LEU A 296 -16.65 3.54 7.14
N GLY A 297 -16.66 2.93 5.96
CA GLY A 297 -17.88 2.70 5.18
C GLY A 297 -18.59 1.42 5.60
N ILE A 298 -19.39 0.87 4.69
CA ILE A 298 -20.12 -0.38 4.91
C ILE A 298 -19.34 -1.61 4.43
N GLU A 299 -19.78 -2.80 4.85
CA GLU A 299 -19.30 -4.06 4.29
C GLU A 299 -19.84 -4.28 2.86
N VAL A 300 -19.01 -4.91 2.02
CA VAL A 300 -19.36 -5.31 0.66
C VAL A 300 -19.30 -6.83 0.60
N ARG A 301 -20.48 -7.45 0.44
CA ARG A 301 -20.63 -8.89 0.24
C ARG A 301 -20.96 -9.25 -1.21
N ASP A 302 -21.38 -8.27 -2.00
CA ASP A 302 -21.73 -8.42 -3.41
C ASP A 302 -20.58 -7.90 -4.30
N ASP A 303 -19.96 -8.82 -5.02
CA ASP A 303 -18.86 -8.56 -5.96
C ASP A 303 -19.29 -8.56 -7.44
N ASN A 304 -20.60 -8.44 -7.72
CA ASN A 304 -21.15 -8.48 -9.09
C ASN A 304 -20.97 -7.19 -9.90
N LEU A 305 -20.26 -6.17 -9.38
CA LEU A 305 -20.01 -4.94 -10.14
C LEU A 305 -19.19 -5.27 -11.38
N LYS A 306 -19.70 -4.92 -12.57
CA LYS A 306 -18.97 -5.15 -13.83
C LYS A 306 -17.99 -4.01 -14.13
N PRO A 307 -16.81 -4.31 -14.69
CA PRO A 307 -15.86 -3.26 -15.09
C PRO A 307 -16.51 -2.24 -16.01
N GLY A 308 -16.25 -0.94 -15.76
CA GLY A 308 -16.79 0.16 -16.56
C GLY A 308 -18.14 0.73 -16.11
N ILE A 309 -18.79 0.14 -15.09
CA ILE A 309 -20.00 0.73 -14.51
C ILE A 309 -19.61 1.90 -13.59
N ALA A 310 -20.08 3.10 -13.92
CA ALA A 310 -19.90 4.27 -13.08
C ALA A 310 -20.83 4.21 -11.85
N MET A 311 -20.25 4.10 -10.65
CA MET A 311 -21.00 4.24 -9.41
C MET A 311 -21.25 5.73 -9.12
N ARG A 312 -22.49 6.09 -8.80
CA ARG A 312 -22.86 7.45 -8.35
C ARG A 312 -22.98 7.48 -6.83
N GLY A 313 -22.82 8.67 -6.25
CA GLY A 313 -22.99 8.90 -4.82
C GLY A 313 -21.74 8.58 -3.99
N ASP A 314 -21.96 8.29 -2.71
CA ASP A 314 -20.91 7.95 -1.76
C ASP A 314 -20.46 6.49 -1.97
N HIS A 315 -19.23 6.30 -2.45
CA HIS A 315 -18.69 4.98 -2.78
C HIS A 315 -18.44 4.12 -1.53
N GLU A 316 -18.21 4.74 -0.38
CA GLU A 316 -18.00 4.05 0.90
C GLU A 316 -19.31 3.49 1.47
N LEU A 317 -20.46 3.97 0.99
CA LEU A 317 -21.79 3.51 1.38
C LEU A 317 -22.42 2.60 0.32
N HIS A 318 -21.65 2.19 -0.70
CA HIS A 318 -22.16 1.34 -1.77
C HIS A 318 -21.93 -0.16 -1.45
N PRO A 319 -22.98 -1.00 -1.37
CA PRO A 319 -22.87 -2.37 -0.86
C PRO A 319 -22.33 -3.37 -1.89
N VAL A 320 -21.96 -2.87 -3.08
CA VAL A 320 -21.50 -3.65 -4.23
C VAL A 320 -20.13 -3.12 -4.65
N ALA A 321 -19.20 -4.02 -4.96
CA ALA A 321 -17.89 -3.67 -5.53
C ALA A 321 -17.41 -4.77 -6.48
N PHE A 322 -16.14 -4.70 -6.88
CA PHE A 322 -15.47 -5.77 -7.65
C PHE A 322 -14.98 -6.93 -6.79
N ARG A 323 -14.89 -6.71 -5.47
CA ARG A 323 -14.31 -7.63 -4.49
C ARG A 323 -15.07 -7.47 -3.18
N LYS A 324 -15.03 -8.49 -2.33
CA LYS A 324 -15.65 -8.47 -1.01
C LYS A 324 -14.69 -7.86 0.01
N GLY A 325 -15.21 -7.09 0.95
CA GLY A 325 -14.37 -6.40 1.92
C GLY A 325 -15.09 -5.33 2.73
N ARG A 326 -14.31 -4.54 3.47
CA ARG A 326 -14.81 -3.36 4.19
C ARG A 326 -14.39 -2.08 3.49
N ARG A 327 -15.37 -1.22 3.15
CA ARG A 327 -15.11 0.08 2.53
C ARG A 327 -14.50 1.05 3.53
N TYR A 328 -13.63 1.91 3.05
CA TYR A 328 -13.17 3.07 3.80
C TYR A 328 -12.73 4.21 2.88
N ALA A 329 -12.64 5.40 3.45
CA ALA A 329 -11.87 6.51 2.91
C ALA A 329 -10.92 7.02 4.00
N TYR A 330 -9.93 7.81 3.61
CA TYR A 330 -9.09 8.53 4.56
C TYR A 330 -8.64 9.87 4.00
N ARG A 331 -8.32 10.81 4.90
CA ARG A 331 -7.66 12.07 4.62
C ARG A 331 -6.50 12.25 5.58
N LEU A 332 -5.36 12.66 5.05
CA LEU A 332 -4.16 12.94 5.81
C LEU A 332 -4.21 14.39 6.31
N PHE A 333 -3.69 14.61 7.50
CA PHE A 333 -3.45 15.96 8.00
C PHE A 333 -2.05 16.44 7.62
N SER A 334 -1.95 17.72 7.30
CA SER A 334 -0.69 18.46 7.20
C SER A 334 -0.77 19.74 8.04
N PRO A 335 0.35 20.25 8.57
CA PRO A 335 0.35 21.56 9.21
C PRO A 335 -0.31 22.61 8.31
N ALA A 336 -1.13 23.49 8.86
CA ALA A 336 -1.91 24.45 8.08
C ALA A 336 -1.00 25.40 7.27
N ASP A 337 0.14 25.75 7.86
CA ASP A 337 1.15 26.66 7.28
C ASP A 337 2.13 25.96 6.32
N ASP A 338 2.11 24.64 6.22
CA ASP A 338 2.86 23.95 5.17
C ASP A 338 2.18 24.25 3.82
N ASP A 339 2.87 24.97 2.93
CA ASP A 339 2.45 25.08 1.54
C ASP A 339 2.71 23.73 0.85
N PRO A 340 1.67 22.98 0.43
CA PRO A 340 1.86 21.68 -0.21
C PRO A 340 2.51 21.80 -1.60
N ASN A 341 2.65 23.01 -2.14
CA ASN A 341 3.39 23.31 -3.38
C ASN A 341 4.45 24.40 -3.13
N PRO A 342 5.71 24.04 -2.86
CA PRO A 342 6.82 24.95 -3.12
C PRO A 342 7.00 25.24 -4.61
#